data_AF-A0E3B5-F1
#
_entry.id   AF-A0E3B5-F1
#
_cell.length_a   1.000
_cell.length_b   1.000
_cell.length_c   1.000
_cell.angle_alpha   90.00
_cell.angle_beta   90.00
_cell.angle_gamma   90.00
#
_symmetry.space_group_name_H-M   'P 1'
#
loop_
_entity.id
_entity.type
_entity.pdbx_description
1 polymer ?
#
loop_
_entity_poly.entity_id
_entity_poly.type
_entity_poly.pdbx_seq_one_letter_code
_entity_poly.pdbx_strand_id
1 'polypeptide(L)'
;MLNFIRSFSQQKQPPKPPQQQQTQQQPKQNFYSIVPKLRDNFAEELFNLEMDVESDDVQMDTIMKLINLYKEAVEYFEAIHSNKYLIFKNKIQNLFAKKNVMNAMKMNQKKSPTLEVKQKLQQIKQVDQKRNADDLINQHQQKQEQLNTLIHNNLEAQNNVIQERLQKRRSSQVRQIQTTQNQETTDYSMPEFNPCHTPQIKTSAKSYRGRQTFDS
;
A
#
# COMPACT_ATOMS: atom_id res chain seq x y z
N MET A 1 -10.14 -3.15 44.59
CA MET A 1 -10.06 -4.29 43.64
C MET A 1 -8.70 -4.95 43.84
N LEU A 2 -8.65 -6.02 44.63
CA LEU A 2 -7.43 -6.74 45.01
C LEU A 2 -7.21 -7.88 44.00
N ASN A 3 -6.16 -7.78 43.19
CA ASN A 3 -5.84 -8.79 42.19
C ASN A 3 -5.05 -9.96 42.80
N PHE A 4 -5.57 -11.14 42.52
CA PHE A 4 -5.27 -12.45 43.07
C PHE A 4 -3.95 -12.99 42.50
N ILE A 5 -2.96 -13.22 43.36
CA ILE A 5 -1.68 -13.88 43.02
C ILE A 5 -1.96 -15.37 42.85
N ARG A 6 -1.95 -15.86 41.61
CA ARG A 6 -2.12 -17.28 41.28
C ARG A 6 -0.75 -17.96 41.30
N SER A 7 -0.37 -18.52 42.44
CA SER A 7 0.79 -19.41 42.59
C SER A 7 0.60 -20.69 41.78
N PHE A 8 1.40 -20.85 40.72
CA PHE A 8 1.52 -22.09 39.98
C PHE A 8 2.55 -23.00 40.67
N SER A 9 2.05 -23.97 41.43
CA SER A 9 2.84 -25.09 41.92
C SER A 9 3.05 -26.09 40.78
N GLN A 10 4.23 -26.09 40.16
CA GLN A 10 4.61 -27.15 39.22
C GLN A 10 5.22 -28.32 39.99
N GLN A 11 4.49 -29.43 40.00
CA GLN A 11 4.96 -30.73 40.46
C GLN A 11 6.20 -31.15 39.64
N LYS A 12 7.36 -31.20 40.30
CA LYS A 12 8.57 -31.84 39.79
C LYS A 12 8.34 -33.35 39.69
N GLN A 13 8.33 -33.90 38.46
CA GLN A 13 8.48 -35.34 38.28
C GLN A 13 9.94 -35.74 38.56
N PRO A 14 10.17 -36.94 39.13
CA PRO A 14 11.51 -37.44 39.39
C PRO A 14 12.27 -37.75 38.09
N PRO A 15 13.60 -37.53 38.06
CA PRO A 15 14.42 -37.77 36.87
C PRO A 15 14.47 -39.26 36.54
N LYS A 16 14.21 -39.58 35.26
CA LYS A 16 14.32 -40.92 34.69
C LYS A 16 15.79 -41.38 34.74
N PRO A 17 16.10 -42.60 35.22
CA PRO A 17 17.47 -43.08 35.29
C PRO A 17 18.08 -43.16 33.88
N PRO A 18 19.34 -42.73 33.69
CA PRO A 18 20.01 -42.75 32.40
C PRO A 18 20.18 -44.20 31.94
N GLN A 19 19.53 -44.53 30.82
CA GLN A 19 19.77 -45.78 30.11
C GLN A 19 21.22 -45.75 29.61
N GLN A 20 22.02 -46.69 30.13
CA GLN A 20 23.38 -46.95 29.69
C GLN A 20 23.33 -47.48 28.25
N GLN A 21 23.44 -46.57 27.28
CA GLN A 21 23.69 -46.94 25.90
C GLN A 21 25.14 -47.42 25.80
N GLN A 22 25.28 -48.73 25.57
CA GLN A 22 26.54 -49.36 25.21
C GLN A 22 27.05 -48.69 23.93
N THR A 23 28.07 -47.86 24.07
CA THR A 23 28.76 -47.22 22.96
C THR A 23 29.58 -48.30 22.26
N GLN A 24 29.05 -48.80 21.14
CA GLN A 24 29.82 -49.58 20.19
C GLN A 24 31.04 -48.75 19.76
N GLN A 25 32.22 -49.16 20.23
CA GLN A 25 33.49 -48.58 19.84
C GLN A 25 33.73 -48.92 18.37
N GLN A 26 33.41 -47.99 17.48
CA GLN A 26 33.82 -48.11 16.09
C GLN A 26 35.35 -47.95 15.98
N PRO A 27 36.01 -48.73 15.11
CA PRO A 27 37.45 -48.66 14.93
C PRO A 27 37.85 -47.25 14.45
N LYS A 28 38.65 -46.57 15.28
CA LYS A 28 39.25 -45.27 14.98
C LYS A 28 40.16 -45.42 13.78
N GLN A 29 39.66 -45.12 12.58
CA GLN A 29 40.52 -44.91 11.44
C GLN A 29 41.34 -43.64 11.71
N ASN A 30 42.67 -43.81 11.78
CA ASN A 30 43.63 -42.72 11.90
C ASN A 30 43.62 -41.92 10.59
N PHE A 31 42.61 -41.06 10.45
CA PHE A 31 42.72 -39.90 9.57
C PHE A 31 43.75 -39.00 10.23
N TYR A 32 44.97 -39.00 9.69
CA TYR A 32 45.91 -37.91 9.92
C TYR A 32 45.27 -36.67 9.30
N SER A 33 44.34 -36.07 10.05
CA SER A 33 43.73 -34.79 9.75
C SER A 33 44.88 -33.85 9.49
N ILE A 34 45.01 -33.38 8.26
CA ILE A 34 45.96 -32.33 7.91
C ILE A 34 45.52 -31.14 8.76
N VAL A 35 46.16 -30.99 9.93
CA VAL A 35 45.86 -29.90 10.84
C VAL A 35 46.20 -28.63 10.05
N PRO A 36 45.22 -27.75 9.79
CA PRO A 36 45.49 -26.53 9.06
C PRO A 36 46.62 -25.80 9.77
N LYS A 37 47.71 -25.44 9.09
CA LYS A 37 48.77 -24.64 9.72
C LYS A 37 48.36 -23.18 9.61
N LEU A 38 48.46 -22.44 10.71
CA LEU A 38 48.34 -20.97 10.65
C LEU A 38 49.45 -20.41 9.75
N ARG A 39 49.12 -19.36 9.02
CA ARG A 39 50.08 -18.61 8.21
C ARG A 39 51.23 -18.09 9.06
N ASP A 40 52.41 -18.02 8.46
CA ASP A 40 53.56 -17.41 9.12
C ASP A 40 53.29 -15.92 9.40
N ASN A 41 53.86 -15.38 10.47
CA ASN A 41 53.63 -14.00 10.98
C ASN A 41 52.20 -13.68 11.45
N PHE A 42 51.31 -14.69 11.57
CA PHE A 42 49.94 -14.51 12.04
C PHE A 42 49.85 -13.69 13.34
N ALA A 43 50.70 -14.01 14.33
CA ALA A 43 50.64 -13.39 15.65
C ALA A 43 51.02 -11.90 15.61
N GLU A 44 52.01 -11.55 14.77
CA GLU A 44 52.49 -10.18 14.61
C GLU A 44 51.46 -9.34 13.85
N GLU A 45 50.92 -9.86 12.74
CA GLU A 45 49.88 -9.17 11.97
C GLU A 45 48.62 -8.95 12.82
N LEU A 46 48.20 -9.96 13.58
CA LEU A 46 47.06 -9.86 14.48
C LEU A 46 47.30 -8.79 15.54
N PHE A 47 48.47 -8.76 16.16
CA PHE A 47 48.82 -7.79 17.19
C PHE A 47 48.84 -6.36 16.64
N ASN A 48 49.47 -6.15 15.48
CA ASN A 48 49.54 -4.83 14.84
C ASN A 48 48.15 -4.31 14.49
N LEU A 49 47.28 -5.16 13.91
CA LEU A 49 45.91 -4.78 13.59
C LEU A 49 45.05 -4.53 14.85
N GLU A 50 45.31 -5.25 15.95
CA GLU A 50 44.65 -4.96 17.24
C GLU A 50 45.01 -3.56 17.75
N MET A 51 46.28 -3.14 17.61
CA MET A 51 46.73 -1.79 17.97
C MET A 51 46.14 -0.72 17.05
N ASP A 52 46.14 -0.95 15.73
CA ASP A 52 45.56 -0.01 14.77
C ASP A 52 44.07 0.24 15.02
N VAL A 53 43.33 -0.82 15.39
CA VAL A 53 41.90 -0.75 15.71
C VAL A 53 41.61 -0.06 17.05
N GLU A 54 42.61 0.15 17.91
CA GLU A 54 42.45 0.96 19.12
C GLU A 54 42.51 2.47 18.86
N SER A 55 42.94 2.88 17.66
CA SER A 55 42.92 4.27 17.23
C SER A 55 41.51 4.78 16.93
N ASP A 56 41.27 6.09 17.10
CA ASP A 56 39.96 6.70 16.86
C ASP A 56 39.56 6.68 15.37
N ASP A 57 40.52 6.87 14.47
CA ASP A 57 40.32 6.97 13.01
C ASP A 57 40.54 5.63 12.28
N VAL A 58 39.86 4.59 12.74
CA VAL A 58 40.00 3.24 12.18
C VAL A 58 39.37 3.12 10.78
N GLN A 59 40.12 2.55 9.83
CA GLN A 59 39.63 2.26 8.48
C GLN A 59 38.87 0.93 8.44
N MET A 60 37.87 0.83 7.56
CA MET A 60 37.06 -0.38 7.41
C MET A 60 37.87 -1.59 6.94
N ASP A 61 38.87 -1.36 6.09
CA ASP A 61 39.74 -2.43 5.58
C ASP A 61 40.56 -3.07 6.70
N THR A 62 41.05 -2.27 7.66
CA THR A 62 41.75 -2.74 8.86
C THR A 62 40.84 -3.64 9.70
N ILE A 63 39.59 -3.21 9.92
CA ILE A 63 38.60 -3.99 10.66
C ILE A 63 38.31 -5.32 9.96
N MET A 64 38.12 -5.31 8.63
CA MET A 64 37.84 -6.51 7.86
C MET A 64 39.02 -7.49 7.86
N LYS A 65 40.26 -7.00 7.74
CA LYS A 65 41.46 -7.82 7.86
C LYS A 65 41.55 -8.48 9.25
N LEU A 66 41.32 -7.72 10.31
CA LEU A 66 41.35 -8.25 11.68
C LEU A 66 40.29 -9.33 11.90
N ILE A 67 39.07 -9.12 11.40
CA ILE A 67 37.99 -10.12 11.47
C ILE A 67 38.40 -11.42 10.76
N ASN A 68 39.05 -11.32 9.60
CA ASN A 68 39.50 -12.49 8.86
C ASN A 68 40.58 -13.26 9.62
N LEU A 69 41.54 -12.58 10.24
CA LEU A 69 42.54 -13.24 11.10
C LEU A 69 41.91 -13.93 12.31
N TYR A 70 40.91 -13.31 12.95
CA TYR A 70 40.18 -13.98 14.02
C TYR A 70 39.41 -15.21 13.54
N LYS A 71 38.82 -15.18 12.34
CA LYS A 71 38.15 -16.35 11.76
C LYS A 71 39.15 -17.49 11.52
N GLU A 72 40.31 -17.19 10.92
CA GLU A 72 41.38 -18.17 10.70
C GLU A 72 41.85 -18.78 12.04
N ALA A 73 42.01 -17.98 13.10
CA ALA A 73 42.33 -18.49 14.43
C ALA A 73 41.21 -19.36 15.01
N VAL A 74 39.94 -18.95 14.87
CA VAL A 74 38.80 -19.75 15.33
C VAL A 74 38.81 -21.13 14.66
N GLU A 75 38.92 -21.18 13.32
CA GLU A 75 38.95 -22.41 12.55
C GLU A 75 40.13 -23.30 12.96
N TYR A 76 41.33 -22.72 13.12
CA TYR A 76 42.51 -23.44 13.57
C TYR A 76 42.34 -24.04 14.97
N PHE A 77 41.97 -23.22 15.96
CA PHE A 77 41.87 -23.66 17.34
C PHE A 77 40.69 -24.61 17.56
N GLU A 78 39.62 -24.50 16.77
CA GLU A 78 38.48 -25.42 16.77
C GLU A 78 38.89 -26.79 16.18
N ALA A 79 39.68 -26.82 15.10
CA ALA A 79 40.18 -28.05 14.50
C ALA A 79 41.13 -28.84 15.41
N ILE A 80 41.92 -28.17 16.25
CA ILE A 80 42.78 -28.81 17.26
C ILE A 80 42.10 -28.97 18.63
N HIS A 81 40.78 -28.74 18.71
CA HIS A 81 39.97 -28.83 19.93
C HIS A 81 40.52 -28.03 21.13
N SER A 82 41.15 -26.88 20.86
CA SER A 82 41.67 -26.00 21.90
C SER A 82 40.64 -24.94 22.29
N ASN A 83 40.32 -24.83 23.58
CA ASN A 83 39.40 -23.81 24.11
C ASN A 83 39.77 -22.34 23.74
N LYS A 84 40.97 -22.11 23.20
CA LYS A 84 41.39 -20.81 22.65
C LYS A 84 40.44 -20.29 21.57
N TYR A 85 39.73 -21.15 20.82
CA TYR A 85 38.77 -20.68 19.81
C TYR A 85 37.66 -19.81 20.43
N LEU A 86 37.26 -20.07 21.68
CA LEU A 86 36.27 -19.26 22.40
C LEU A 86 36.78 -17.84 22.66
N ILE A 87 38.08 -17.69 22.94
CA ILE A 87 38.71 -16.39 23.15
C ILE A 87 38.59 -15.55 21.87
N PHE A 88 38.88 -16.15 20.71
CA PHE A 88 38.78 -15.45 19.42
C PHE A 88 37.33 -15.16 19.02
N LYS A 89 36.37 -16.07 19.27
CA LYS A 89 34.94 -15.80 19.11
C LYS A 89 34.49 -14.60 19.95
N ASN A 90 34.93 -14.50 21.20
CA ASN A 90 34.64 -13.36 22.09
C ASN A 90 35.33 -12.07 21.62
N LYS A 91 36.58 -12.15 21.15
CA LYS A 91 37.28 -10.98 20.59
C LYS A 91 36.56 -10.40 19.39
N ILE A 92 36.00 -11.22 18.49
CA ILE A 92 35.16 -10.75 17.37
C ILE A 92 33.92 -10.00 17.90
N GLN A 93 33.21 -10.56 18.89
CA GLN A 93 32.03 -9.90 19.46
C GLN A 93 32.38 -8.56 20.11
N ASN A 94 33.47 -8.51 20.90
CA ASN A 94 33.96 -7.29 21.52
C ASN A 94 34.39 -6.25 20.49
N LEU A 95 34.99 -6.68 19.38
CA LEU A 95 35.38 -5.80 18.28
C LEU A 95 34.17 -5.04 17.72
N PHE A 96 33.05 -5.71 17.49
CA PHE A 96 31.81 -5.07 17.00
C PHE A 96 31.15 -4.14 18.03
N ALA A 97 31.43 -4.34 19.33
CA ALA A 97 30.93 -3.49 20.39
C ALA A 97 31.74 -2.18 20.58
N LYS A 98 32.94 -2.09 19.98
CA LYS A 98 33.77 -0.88 20.08
C LYS A 98 33.14 0.29 19.30
N LYS A 99 33.10 1.48 19.92
CA LYS A 99 32.44 2.67 19.35
C LYS A 99 33.08 3.16 18.05
N ASN A 100 34.40 3.20 17.99
CA ASN A 100 35.16 3.60 16.80
C ASN A 100 34.88 2.66 15.61
N VAL A 101 34.83 1.34 15.85
CA VAL A 101 34.47 0.34 14.84
C VAL A 101 33.04 0.53 14.33
N MET A 102 32.07 0.73 15.24
CA MET A 102 30.68 1.02 14.85
C MET A 102 30.58 2.29 13.99
N ASN A 103 31.36 3.32 14.32
CA ASN A 103 31.37 4.57 13.56
C ASN A 103 31.96 4.37 12.16
N ALA A 104 33.09 3.67 12.03
CA ALA A 104 33.73 3.36 10.76
C ALA A 104 32.80 2.54 9.83
N MET A 105 32.05 1.58 10.39
CA MET A 105 31.05 0.82 9.65
C MET A 105 29.89 1.70 9.16
N LYS A 106 29.37 2.60 10.01
CA LYS A 106 28.29 3.53 9.63
C LYS A 106 28.73 4.52 8.56
N MET A 107 29.97 5.01 8.62
CA MET A 107 30.50 5.95 7.61
C MET A 107 30.61 5.31 6.23
N ASN A 108 30.98 4.02 6.14
CA ASN A 108 31.02 3.31 4.86
C ASN A 108 29.62 3.01 4.30
N GLN A 109 28.61 2.79 5.15
CA GLN A 109 27.23 2.60 4.68
C GLN A 109 26.67 3.84 3.98
N LYS A 110 27.08 5.04 4.39
CA LYS A 110 26.68 6.31 3.73
C LYS A 110 27.24 6.47 2.31
N LYS A 111 28.31 5.75 1.96
CA LYS A 111 28.89 5.74 0.61
C LYS A 111 28.27 4.67 -0.31
N SER A 112 27.35 3.85 0.19
CA SER A 112 26.66 2.87 -0.67
C SER A 112 25.60 3.57 -1.56
N PRO A 113 25.50 3.21 -2.85
CA PRO A 113 24.56 3.82 -3.82
C PRO A 113 23.07 3.63 -3.45
N THR A 114 22.79 2.90 -2.37
CA THR A 114 21.47 2.55 -1.86
C THR A 114 20.61 3.77 -1.47
N LEU A 115 21.22 4.89 -1.06
CA LEU A 115 20.48 6.11 -0.71
C LEU A 115 19.97 6.87 -1.95
N GLU A 116 20.77 6.99 -3.00
CA GLU A 116 20.33 7.57 -4.27
C GLU A 116 19.26 6.71 -4.94
N VAL A 117 19.41 5.39 -4.91
CA VAL A 117 18.40 4.47 -5.44
C VAL A 117 17.08 4.61 -4.69
N LYS A 118 17.12 4.73 -3.35
CA LYS A 118 15.90 4.99 -2.55
C LYS A 118 15.23 6.31 -2.89
N GLN A 119 16.00 7.39 -3.08
CA GLN A 119 15.45 8.68 -3.47
C GLN A 119 14.82 8.64 -4.88
N LYS A 120 15.50 8.02 -5.85
CA LYS A 120 14.95 7.84 -7.21
C LYS A 120 13.67 6.99 -7.19
N LEU A 121 13.63 5.93 -6.38
CA LEU A 121 12.44 5.08 -6.26
C LEU A 121 11.26 5.83 -5.62
N GLN A 122 11.51 6.72 -4.66
CA GLN A 122 10.47 7.60 -4.10
C GLN A 122 9.94 8.60 -5.13
N GLN A 123 10.81 9.20 -5.95
CA GLN A 123 10.38 10.10 -7.02
C GLN A 123 9.51 9.38 -8.06
N ILE A 124 9.87 8.16 -8.47
CA ILE A 124 9.08 7.37 -9.42
C ILE A 124 7.67 7.13 -8.88
N LYS A 125 7.53 6.73 -7.60
CA LYS A 125 6.22 6.52 -6.97
C LYS A 125 5.35 7.76 -6.94
N GLN A 126 5.92 8.94 -6.73
CA GLN A 126 5.17 10.19 -6.73
C GLN A 126 4.69 10.58 -8.13
N VAL A 127 5.52 10.35 -9.15
CA VAL A 127 5.15 10.60 -10.55
C VAL A 127 4.01 9.68 -11.00
N ASP A 128 4.05 8.39 -10.64
CA ASP A 128 3.00 7.44 -10.99
C ASP A 128 1.67 7.76 -10.27
N GLN A 129 1.72 8.19 -9.01
CA GLN A 129 0.52 8.65 -8.30
C GLN A 129 -0.10 9.88 -8.94
N LYS A 130 0.74 10.83 -9.40
CA LYS A 130 0.26 12.03 -10.08
C LYS A 130 -0.38 11.71 -11.43
N ARG A 131 0.22 10.83 -12.22
CA ARG A 131 -0.34 10.38 -13.51
C ARG A 131 -1.73 9.74 -13.35
N ASN A 132 -1.90 8.89 -12.34
CA ASN A 132 -3.20 8.27 -12.06
C ASN A 132 -4.27 9.31 -11.67
N ALA A 133 -3.89 10.37 -10.96
CA ALA A 133 -4.81 11.45 -10.61
C ALA A 133 -5.21 12.29 -11.85
N ASP A 134 -4.25 12.62 -12.71
CA ASP A 134 -4.51 13.36 -13.95
C ASP A 134 -5.44 12.57 -14.89
N ASP A 135 -5.23 11.26 -15.03
CA ASP A 135 -6.11 10.39 -15.83
C ASP A 135 -7.54 10.32 -15.27
N LEU A 136 -7.68 10.28 -13.94
CA LEU A 136 -9.00 10.28 -13.27
C LEU A 136 -9.72 11.62 -13.48
N ILE A 137 -9.01 12.74 -13.40
CA ILE A 137 -9.55 14.08 -13.67
C ILE A 137 -10.01 14.17 -15.12
N ASN A 138 -9.19 13.73 -16.07
CA ASN A 138 -9.54 13.74 -17.50
C ASN A 138 -10.78 12.90 -17.80
N GLN A 139 -10.92 11.71 -17.19
CA GLN A 139 -12.13 10.89 -17.33
C GLN A 139 -13.38 11.57 -16.75
N HIS A 140 -13.23 12.25 -15.60
CA HIS A 140 -14.35 12.97 -15.00
C HIS A 140 -14.79 14.14 -15.88
N GLN A 141 -13.84 14.89 -16.43
CA GLN A 141 -14.10 16.03 -17.30
C GLN A 141 -14.82 15.62 -18.59
N GLN A 142 -14.38 14.51 -19.22
CA GLN A 142 -15.07 13.95 -20.40
C GLN A 142 -16.52 13.54 -20.09
N LYS A 143 -16.76 12.87 -18.96
CA LYS A 143 -18.12 12.50 -18.55
C LYS A 143 -19.00 13.71 -18.28
N GLN A 144 -18.42 14.77 -17.70
CA GLN A 144 -19.12 16.01 -17.42
C GLN A 144 -19.53 16.74 -18.72
N GLU A 145 -18.65 16.77 -19.72
CA GLU A 145 -18.96 17.32 -21.05
C GLU A 145 -20.07 16.54 -21.77
N GLN A 146 -20.02 15.20 -21.71
CA GLN A 146 -21.07 14.34 -22.26
C GLN A 146 -22.42 14.62 -21.59
N LEU A 147 -22.44 14.73 -20.26
CA LEU A 147 -23.65 15.03 -19.50
C LEU A 147 -24.21 16.41 -19.87
N ASN A 148 -23.35 17.43 -19.95
CA ASN A 148 -23.75 18.77 -20.33
C ASN A 148 -24.36 18.82 -21.74
N THR A 149 -23.79 18.05 -22.67
CA THR A 149 -24.30 17.92 -24.05
C THR A 149 -25.70 17.29 -24.04
N LEU A 150 -25.89 16.21 -23.28
CA LEU A 150 -27.20 15.55 -23.13
C LEU A 150 -28.26 16.50 -22.53
N ILE A 151 -27.90 17.26 -21.49
CA ILE A 151 -28.79 18.25 -20.87
C ILE A 151 -29.18 19.32 -21.89
N HIS A 152 -28.20 19.86 -22.63
CA HIS A 152 -28.45 20.89 -23.64
C HIS A 152 -29.41 20.40 -24.73
N ASN A 153 -29.15 19.21 -25.29
CA ASN A 153 -30.00 18.60 -26.31
C ASN A 153 -31.43 18.36 -25.80
N ASN A 154 -31.57 17.96 -24.53
CA ASN A 154 -32.89 17.73 -23.93
C ASN A 154 -33.67 19.05 -23.75
N LEU A 155 -32.99 20.10 -23.27
CA LEU A 155 -33.60 21.43 -23.11
C LEU A 155 -34.00 22.01 -24.47
N GLU A 156 -33.16 21.86 -25.50
CA GLU A 156 -33.46 22.30 -26.85
C GLU A 156 -34.67 21.56 -27.43
N ALA A 157 -34.72 20.23 -27.29
CA ALA A 157 -35.86 19.42 -27.73
C ALA A 157 -37.16 19.85 -27.02
N GLN A 158 -37.13 20.09 -25.71
CA GLN A 158 -38.29 20.59 -24.96
C GLN A 158 -38.72 21.99 -25.46
N ASN A 159 -37.76 22.87 -25.70
CA ASN A 159 -38.03 24.23 -26.20
C ASN A 159 -38.71 24.17 -27.58
N ASN A 160 -38.24 23.31 -28.47
CA ASN A 160 -38.82 23.10 -29.80
C ASN A 160 -40.28 22.61 -29.71
N VAL A 161 -40.58 21.64 -28.83
CA VAL A 161 -41.95 21.17 -28.60
C VAL A 161 -42.86 22.29 -28.09
N ILE A 162 -42.36 23.15 -27.20
CA ILE A 162 -43.12 24.29 -26.66
C ILE A 162 -43.39 25.31 -27.78
N GLN A 163 -42.38 25.65 -28.58
CA GLN A 163 -42.50 26.58 -29.71
C GLN A 163 -43.52 26.09 -30.73
N GLU A 164 -43.45 24.81 -31.12
CA GLU A 164 -44.40 24.20 -32.06
C GLU A 164 -45.83 24.26 -31.51
N ARG A 165 -46.01 23.98 -30.21
CA ARG A 165 -47.32 24.05 -29.56
C ARG A 165 -47.87 25.47 -29.50
N LEU A 166 -47.01 26.47 -29.30
CA LEU A 166 -47.40 27.89 -29.31
C LEU A 166 -47.76 28.34 -30.73
N GLN A 167 -46.98 27.95 -31.74
CA GLN A 167 -47.26 28.27 -33.13
C GLN A 167 -48.60 27.67 -33.59
N LYS A 168 -48.85 26.39 -33.27
CA LYS A 168 -50.15 25.73 -33.52
C LYS A 168 -51.31 26.49 -32.89
N ARG A 169 -51.18 26.93 -31.63
CA ARG A 169 -52.21 27.75 -30.97
C ARG A 169 -52.46 29.08 -31.69
N ARG A 170 -51.40 29.79 -32.06
CA ARG A 170 -51.50 31.05 -32.80
C ARG A 170 -52.24 30.86 -34.13
N SER A 171 -51.90 29.83 -34.91
CA SER A 171 -52.58 29.54 -36.18
C SER A 171 -54.05 29.15 -36.02
N SER A 172 -54.39 28.38 -34.97
CA SER A 172 -55.78 27.98 -34.72
C SER A 172 -56.65 29.16 -34.27
N GLN A 173 -56.10 30.07 -33.46
CA GLN A 173 -56.82 31.26 -33.00
C GLN A 173 -57.13 32.21 -34.17
N VAL A 174 -56.19 32.39 -35.10
CA VAL A 174 -56.41 33.18 -36.32
C VAL A 174 -57.53 32.59 -37.18
N ARG A 175 -57.59 31.26 -37.33
CA ARG A 175 -58.68 30.61 -38.09
C ARG A 175 -60.05 30.81 -37.45
N GLN A 176 -60.15 30.70 -36.13
CA GLN A 176 -61.43 30.92 -35.42
C GLN A 176 -61.97 32.33 -35.68
N ILE A 177 -61.11 33.35 -35.59
CA ILE A 177 -61.49 34.75 -35.84
C ILE A 177 -62.00 34.95 -37.26
N GLN A 178 -61.37 34.33 -38.27
CA GLN A 178 -61.81 34.42 -39.67
C GLN A 178 -63.17 33.74 -39.92
N THR A 179 -63.45 32.61 -39.24
CA THR A 179 -64.76 31.96 -39.35
C THR A 179 -65.89 32.77 -38.72
N THR A 180 -65.63 33.50 -37.62
CA THR A 180 -66.66 34.34 -36.98
C THR A 180 -67.03 35.54 -37.85
N GLN A 181 -66.07 36.13 -38.58
CA GLN A 181 -66.34 37.26 -39.46
C GLN A 181 -67.10 36.92 -40.75
N ASN A 182 -67.13 35.64 -41.15
CA ASN A 182 -67.86 35.20 -42.36
C ASN A 182 -69.27 34.64 -42.07
N GLN A 183 -69.66 34.48 -40.79
CA GLN A 183 -70.99 33.99 -40.41
C GLN A 183 -71.98 35.10 -40.02
N GLU A 184 -71.55 36.37 -39.96
CA GLU A 184 -72.44 37.51 -39.65
C GLU A 184 -73.31 38.01 -40.82
N THR A 185 -73.29 37.36 -42.00
CA THR A 185 -74.06 37.84 -43.17
C THR A 185 -75.15 36.90 -43.68
N THR A 186 -75.47 35.78 -43.01
CA THR A 186 -76.60 34.95 -43.43
C THR A 186 -77.44 34.47 -42.24
N ASP A 187 -78.60 35.10 -42.16
CA ASP A 187 -79.87 34.59 -41.68
C ASP A 187 -80.15 34.55 -40.17
N TYR A 188 -81.17 35.31 -39.81
CA TYR A 188 -81.73 35.51 -38.48
C TYR A 188 -82.60 34.30 -38.13
N SER A 189 -82.00 33.17 -37.75
CA SER A 189 -82.74 32.05 -37.19
C SER A 189 -82.33 31.82 -35.74
N MET A 190 -83.26 32.15 -34.83
CA MET A 190 -83.14 31.97 -33.38
C MET A 190 -82.79 30.51 -33.04
N PRO A 191 -81.67 30.24 -32.35
CA PRO A 191 -81.38 28.91 -31.85
C PRO A 191 -82.21 28.62 -30.59
N GLU A 192 -82.89 27.49 -30.64
CA GLU A 192 -83.63 26.89 -29.52
C GLU A 192 -82.68 26.52 -28.37
N PHE A 193 -83.09 26.89 -27.16
CA PHE A 193 -82.32 26.73 -25.92
C PHE A 193 -82.13 25.24 -25.59
N ASN A 194 -80.95 24.69 -25.85
CA ASN A 194 -80.57 23.35 -25.36
C ASN A 194 -79.78 23.47 -24.04
N PRO A 195 -80.24 22.85 -22.94
CA PRO A 195 -79.59 22.97 -21.64
C PRO A 195 -78.21 22.30 -21.63
N CYS A 196 -77.26 23.06 -21.07
CA CYS A 196 -75.85 22.71 -20.93
C CYS A 196 -75.65 21.44 -20.08
N HIS A 197 -75.17 20.36 -20.71
CA HIS A 197 -74.66 19.20 -19.99
C HIS A 197 -73.24 19.50 -19.47
N THR A 198 -73.14 19.68 -18.16
CA THR A 198 -71.87 19.78 -17.44
C THR A 198 -71.13 18.42 -17.48
N PRO A 199 -69.89 18.36 -17.98
CA PRO A 199 -69.11 17.13 -17.96
C PRO A 199 -68.65 16.82 -16.53
N GLN A 200 -68.96 15.62 -16.05
CA GLN A 200 -68.47 15.12 -14.76
C GLN A 200 -66.95 14.94 -14.79
N ILE A 201 -66.24 15.70 -13.96
CA ILE A 201 -64.81 15.57 -13.73
C ILE A 201 -64.57 14.34 -12.84
N LYS A 202 -64.13 13.23 -13.44
CA LYS A 202 -63.63 12.07 -12.70
C LYS A 202 -62.19 12.35 -12.24
N THR A 203 -62.02 12.73 -10.99
CA THR A 203 -60.70 12.86 -10.35
C THR A 203 -60.17 11.48 -9.95
N SER A 204 -59.35 10.85 -10.80
CA SER A 204 -58.59 9.66 -10.40
C SER A 204 -57.37 10.08 -9.56
N ALA A 205 -57.46 9.94 -8.24
CA ALA A 205 -56.32 10.12 -7.34
C ALA A 205 -55.28 9.02 -7.58
N LYS A 206 -54.14 9.36 -8.20
CA LYS A 206 -52.98 8.46 -8.27
C LYS A 206 -52.20 8.55 -6.97
N SER A 207 -52.27 7.46 -6.19
CA SER A 207 -51.45 7.23 -5.00
C SER A 207 -49.98 7.12 -5.39
N TYR A 208 -49.16 8.07 -4.92
CA TYR A 208 -47.71 8.02 -5.03
C TYR A 208 -47.17 7.12 -3.91
N ARG A 209 -46.65 5.93 -4.27
CA ARG A 209 -45.78 5.14 -3.39
C ARG A 209 -44.38 5.75 -3.43
N GLY A 210 -44.02 6.43 -2.34
CA GLY A 210 -42.65 6.85 -2.09
C GLY A 210 -41.75 5.63 -1.89
N ARG A 211 -40.67 5.55 -2.68
CA ARG A 211 -39.56 4.63 -2.47
C ARG A 211 -38.30 5.48 -2.38
N GLN A 212 -37.78 5.66 -1.17
CA GLN A 212 -36.43 6.14 -0.95
C GLN A 212 -35.73 5.14 -0.03
N THR A 213 -34.79 4.42 -0.62
CA THR A 213 -33.64 3.82 0.04
C THR A 213 -32.46 4.44 -0.67
N PHE A 214 -31.50 5.01 0.06
CA PHE A 214 -30.10 4.90 -0.28
C PHE A 214 -29.27 5.25 0.95
N ASP A 215 -28.74 4.21 1.57
CA ASP A 215 -27.55 4.25 2.39
C ASP A 215 -26.34 4.59 1.51
N SER A 216 -25.44 5.44 2.01
CA SER A 216 -23.98 5.37 1.83
C SER A 216 -23.30 6.29 2.83
#